data_AF-U9UCP0-F1
#
_entry.id   AF-U9UCP0-F1
#
_cell.length_a   1.000
_cell.length_b   1.000
_cell.length_c   1.000
_cell.angle_alpha   90.00
_cell.angle_beta   90.00
_cell.angle_gamma   90.00
#
_symmetry.space_group_name_H-M   'P 1'
#
loop_
_entity.id
_entity.type
_entity.pdbx_description
1 polymer ?
#
loop_
_entity_poly.entity_id
_entity_poly.type
_entity_poly.pdbx_seq_one_letter_code
_entity_poly.pdbx_strand_id
1 'polypeptide(L)'
;MTKDLTKFQDHFHKKITPLTDRRSVLQNRITQGKNVYKTNKQLLQLERELGFFNIDYFSVMDDNAPHYRYKGHTSDDTKQLELRPHKRPPIPITNTDRHNTEVKKLRLDIPSPEDSKVFASP
;
A
#
# COMPACT_ATOMS: atom_id res chain seq x y z
N MET A 1 8.74 -10.11 -2.46
CA MET A 1 7.50 -9.27 -2.40
C MET A 1 6.27 -10.10 -2.14
N THR A 2 5.70 -10.83 -3.10
CA THR A 2 4.49 -11.65 -2.84
C THR A 2 4.74 -12.73 -1.80
N LYS A 3 5.89 -13.41 -1.86
CA LYS A 3 6.29 -14.42 -0.87
C LYS A 3 6.37 -13.88 0.55
N ASP A 4 6.87 -12.66 0.73
CA ASP A 4 7.05 -12.08 2.06
C ASP A 4 5.74 -11.54 2.61
N LEU A 5 4.87 -11.02 1.74
CA LEU A 5 3.50 -10.69 2.10
C LEU A 5 2.74 -11.93 2.58
N THR A 6 2.84 -13.05 1.86
CA THR A 6 2.22 -14.32 2.28
C THR A 6 2.77 -14.78 3.63
N LYS A 7 4.09 -14.77 3.82
CA LYS A 7 4.71 -15.12 5.11
C LYS A 7 4.23 -14.23 6.25
N PHE A 8 4.12 -12.93 6.01
CA PHE A 8 3.60 -11.99 7.00
C PHE A 8 2.14 -12.29 7.33
N GLN A 9 1.29 -12.52 6.33
CA GLN A 9 -0.12 -12.88 6.53
C GLN A 9 -0.23 -14.18 7.35
N ASP A 10 0.52 -15.21 6.98
CA ASP A 10 0.54 -16.49 7.71
C ASP A 10 0.99 -16.29 9.16
N HIS A 11 2.04 -15.50 9.38
CA HIS A 11 2.53 -15.18 10.72
C HIS A 11 1.50 -14.43 11.54
N PHE A 12 0.86 -13.42 10.94
CA PHE A 12 -0.19 -12.63 11.56
C PHE A 12 -1.36 -13.50 11.97
N HIS A 13 -1.88 -14.32 11.04
CA HIS A 13 -2.99 -15.23 11.30
C HIS A 13 -2.65 -16.27 12.37
N LYS A 14 -1.45 -16.86 12.32
CA LYS A 14 -0.97 -17.79 13.34
C LYS A 14 -0.96 -17.18 14.74
N LYS A 15 -0.74 -15.88 14.87
CA LYS A 15 -0.70 -15.19 16.17
C LYS A 15 -2.05 -14.66 16.63
N ILE A 16 -2.88 -14.13 15.72
CA ILE A 16 -4.20 -13.57 16.07
C ILE A 16 -5.26 -14.64 16.30
N THR A 17 -5.26 -15.73 15.51
CA THR A 17 -6.30 -16.78 15.57
C THR A 17 -6.44 -17.38 16.97
N PRO A 18 -5.37 -17.79 17.68
CA PRO A 18 -5.49 -18.31 19.04
C PRO A 18 -6.11 -17.31 20.03
N LEU A 19 -5.82 -16.01 19.88
CA LEU A 19 -6.38 -14.96 20.73
C LEU A 19 -7.88 -14.79 20.46
N THR A 20 -8.27 -14.78 19.19
CA THR A 20 -9.68 -14.68 18.78
C THR A 20 -10.48 -15.91 19.20
N ASP A 21 -9.94 -17.11 19.01
CA ASP A 21 -10.57 -18.38 19.42
C ASP A 21 -10.74 -18.44 20.94
N ARG A 22 -9.72 -18.06 21.70
CA ARG A 22 -9.82 -18.01 23.16
C ARG A 22 -10.86 -16.98 23.61
N ARG A 23 -10.98 -15.85 22.93
CA ARG A 23 -12.04 -14.86 23.21
C ARG A 23 -13.43 -15.44 23.02
N SER A 24 -13.68 -16.14 21.91
CA SER A 24 -14.98 -16.75 21.64
C SER A 24 -15.35 -17.82 22.67
N VAL A 25 -14.39 -18.66 23.08
CA VAL A 25 -14.59 -19.67 24.13
C VAL A 25 -14.95 -19.03 25.48
N LEU A 26 -14.26 -17.95 25.88
CA LEU A 26 -14.55 -17.26 27.14
C LEU A 26 -15.92 -16.59 27.11
N GLN A 27 -16.30 -15.95 26.00
CA GLN A 27 -17.63 -15.36 25.83
C GLN A 27 -18.75 -16.42 25.89
N ASN A 28 -18.55 -17.57 25.25
CA ASN A 28 -19.49 -18.70 25.33
C ASN A 28 -19.62 -19.25 26.75
N ARG A 29 -18.55 -19.21 27.54
CA ARG A 29 -18.59 -19.64 28.94
C ARG A 29 -19.36 -18.65 29.83
N ILE A 30 -19.22 -17.34 29.57
CA ILE A 30 -19.96 -16.28 30.27
C ILE A 30 -21.45 -16.38 29.96
N THR A 31 -21.83 -16.54 28.69
CA THR A 31 -23.25 -16.70 28.28
C THR A 31 -23.89 -17.95 28.89
N GLN A 32 -23.12 -19.02 29.10
CA GLN A 32 -23.57 -20.23 29.81
C GLN A 32 -23.59 -20.09 31.36
N GLY A 33 -23.24 -18.92 31.91
CA GLY A 33 -23.21 -18.68 33.36
C GLY A 33 -22.12 -19.45 34.13
N LYS A 34 -21.16 -20.07 33.44
CA LYS A 34 -20.13 -20.91 34.05
C LYS A 34 -18.98 -20.06 34.59
N ASN A 35 -18.77 -20.09 35.91
CA ASN A 35 -17.63 -19.44 36.57
C ASN A 35 -17.40 -18.00 36.08
N VAL A 36 -18.47 -17.20 36.11
CA VAL A 36 -18.56 -15.87 35.50
C VAL A 36 -17.42 -14.96 35.96
N TYR A 37 -17.16 -14.91 37.27
CA TYR A 37 -16.12 -14.05 37.83
C TYR A 37 -14.71 -14.38 37.29
N LYS A 38 -14.29 -15.66 37.34
CA LYS A 38 -12.97 -16.07 36.84
C LYS A 38 -12.85 -15.86 35.33
N THR A 39 -13.93 -16.14 34.60
CA THR A 39 -13.95 -16.00 33.13
C THR A 39 -13.88 -14.54 32.71
N ASN A 40 -14.58 -13.63 33.38
CA ASN A 40 -14.48 -12.18 33.16
C ASN A 40 -13.06 -11.67 33.41
N LYS A 41 -12.40 -12.13 34.49
CA LYS A 41 -10.99 -11.77 34.74
C LYS A 41 -10.07 -12.23 33.62
N GLN A 42 -10.27 -13.44 33.09
CA GLN A 42 -9.51 -13.96 31.96
C GLN A 42 -9.78 -13.17 30.67
N LEU A 43 -11.03 -12.76 30.46
CA LEU A 43 -11.43 -11.97 29.29
C LEU A 43 -10.78 -10.59 29.30
N LEU A 44 -10.76 -9.90 30.44
CA LEU A 44 -10.11 -8.60 30.59
C LEU A 44 -8.59 -8.68 30.30
N GLN A 45 -7.93 -9.74 30.79
CA GLN A 45 -6.53 -9.98 30.48
C GLN A 45 -6.30 -10.21 28.98
N LEU A 46 -7.19 -10.95 28.34
CA LEU A 46 -7.12 -11.22 26.90
C LEU A 46 -7.35 -9.96 26.06
N GLU A 47 -8.25 -9.08 26.47
CA GLU A 47 -8.47 -7.77 25.82
C GLU A 47 -7.22 -6.89 25.89
N ARG A 48 -6.51 -6.93 27.02
CA ARG A 48 -5.22 -6.26 27.15
C ARG A 48 -4.17 -6.85 26.20
N GLU A 49 -4.07 -8.17 26.13
CA GLU A 49 -3.18 -8.87 25.19
C GLU A 49 -3.49 -8.50 23.73
N LEU A 50 -4.78 -8.44 23.36
CA LEU A 50 -5.22 -7.97 22.04
C LEU A 50 -4.90 -6.49 21.80
N GLY A 51 -5.01 -5.63 22.82
CA GLY A 51 -4.66 -4.23 22.71
C GLY A 51 -3.16 -3.99 22.47
N PHE A 52 -2.30 -4.88 22.95
CA PHE A 52 -0.87 -4.87 22.67
C PHE A 52 -0.48 -5.64 21.41
N PHE A 53 -1.43 -6.24 20.72
CA PHE A 53 -1.16 -7.00 19.51
C PHE A 53 -0.78 -6.05 18.37
N ASN A 54 0.52 -5.93 18.14
CA ASN A 54 1.09 -5.21 17.01
C ASN A 54 2.20 -6.06 16.40
N ILE A 55 2.10 -6.34 15.10
CA ILE A 55 3.12 -7.08 14.35
C ILE A 55 3.55 -6.19 13.20
N ASP A 56 4.83 -5.82 13.21
CA ASP A 56 5.42 -5.06 12.13
C ASP A 56 5.71 -5.95 10.92
N TYR A 57 5.41 -5.45 9.73
CA TYR A 57 5.67 -6.14 8.47
C TYR A 57 7.16 -6.47 8.31
N PHE A 58 8.03 -5.53 8.65
CA PHE A 58 9.48 -5.70 8.51
C PHE A 58 10.06 -6.72 9.49
N SER A 59 9.37 -7.01 10.59
CA SER A 59 9.81 -8.03 11.56
C SER A 59 9.78 -9.46 11.01
N VAL A 60 9.01 -9.71 9.95
CA VAL A 60 8.85 -11.03 9.30
C VAL A 60 9.66 -11.13 8.00
N MET A 61 10.13 -9.99 7.49
CA MET A 61 10.85 -9.89 6.23
C MET A 61 12.32 -10.31 6.40
N ASP A 62 12.85 -11.02 5.40
CA ASP A 62 14.30 -11.28 5.31
C ASP A 62 14.95 -10.14 4.52
N ASP A 63 15.53 -9.20 5.24
CA ASP A 63 16.24 -8.04 4.71
C ASP A 63 17.49 -8.41 3.91
N ASN A 64 18.10 -9.57 4.19
CA ASN A 64 19.29 -10.06 3.52
C ASN A 64 18.98 -10.77 2.19
N ALA A 65 17.69 -11.00 1.88
CA ALA A 65 17.35 -11.74 0.67
C ALA A 65 17.82 -10.97 -0.59
N PRO A 66 18.38 -11.67 -1.60
CA PRO A 66 19.07 -11.04 -2.73
C PRO A 66 18.25 -9.99 -3.50
N HIS A 67 16.94 -10.19 -3.53
CA HIS A 67 15.98 -9.33 -4.22
C HIS A 67 15.67 -8.01 -3.48
N TYR A 68 16.17 -7.81 -2.26
CA TYR A 68 16.17 -6.53 -1.55
C TYR A 68 17.46 -5.73 -1.74
N ARG A 69 18.57 -6.36 -2.16
CA ARG A 69 19.90 -5.72 -2.27
C ARG A 69 19.96 -4.53 -3.23
N TYR A 70 19.08 -4.52 -4.24
CA TYR A 70 19.04 -3.46 -5.27
C TYR A 70 17.73 -2.67 -5.26
N LYS A 71 16.89 -2.87 -4.24
CA LYS A 71 15.60 -2.18 -4.13
C LYS A 71 15.84 -0.69 -3.89
N GLY A 72 15.36 0.16 -4.79
CA GLY A 72 15.57 1.62 -4.74
C GLY A 72 16.86 2.10 -5.39
N HIS A 73 17.73 1.19 -5.87
CA HIS A 73 18.85 1.57 -6.72
C HIS A 73 18.37 1.68 -8.17
N THR A 74 18.21 2.92 -8.63
CA THR A 74 18.00 3.22 -10.04
C THR A 74 19.34 3.22 -10.76
N SER A 75 19.37 2.66 -11.97
CA SER A 75 20.56 2.72 -12.84
C SER A 75 20.94 4.17 -13.13
N ASP A 76 22.22 4.43 -13.40
CA ASP A 76 22.68 5.79 -13.73
C ASP A 76 21.99 6.34 -14.98
N ASP A 77 21.67 5.48 -15.96
CA ASP A 77 20.85 5.84 -17.12
C ASP A 77 19.46 6.34 -16.71
N THR A 78 18.83 5.69 -15.73
CA THR A 78 17.54 6.14 -15.19
C THR A 78 17.66 7.49 -14.49
N LYS A 79 18.76 7.76 -13.78
CA LYS A 79 19.02 9.08 -13.18
C LYS A 79 19.22 10.15 -14.25
N GLN A 80 19.89 9.82 -15.35
CA GLN A 80 20.06 10.74 -16.48
C GLN A 80 18.72 11.07 -17.18
N LEU A 81 17.76 10.13 -17.20
CA LEU A 81 16.40 10.41 -17.67
C LEU A 81 15.70 11.50 -16.83
N GLU A 82 16.09 11.68 -15.56
CA GLU A 82 15.50 12.72 -14.71
C GLU A 82 15.86 14.13 -15.17
N LEU A 83 16.99 14.28 -15.88
CA LEU A 83 17.51 15.56 -16.38
C LEU A 83 17.01 15.89 -17.80
N ARG A 84 16.14 15.07 -18.39
CA ARG A 84 15.65 15.32 -19.76
C ARG A 84 14.82 16.63 -19.81
N PRO A 85 15.12 17.55 -20.75
CA PRO A 85 14.44 18.85 -20.86
C PRO A 85 12.91 18.76 -21.01
N HIS A 86 12.41 17.66 -21.56
CA HIS A 86 10.98 17.44 -21.80
C HIS A 86 10.33 16.47 -20.81
N LYS A 87 10.94 16.26 -19.64
CA LYS A 87 10.30 15.49 -18.56
C LYS A 87 9.06 16.26 -18.09
N ARG A 88 7.93 15.57 -17.99
CA ARG A 88 6.70 16.15 -17.43
C ARG A 88 7.01 16.70 -16.04
N PRO A 89 6.67 17.97 -15.74
CA PRO A 89 6.90 18.51 -14.41
C PRO A 89 6.19 17.65 -13.35
N PRO A 90 6.78 17.48 -12.15
CA PRO A 90 6.11 16.79 -11.07
C PRO A 90 4.75 17.44 -10.81
N ILE A 91 3.71 16.62 -10.65
CA ILE A 91 2.40 17.13 -10.25
C ILE A 91 2.58 17.67 -8.83
N PRO A 92 2.33 18.97 -8.58
CA PRO A 92 2.40 19.50 -7.23
C PRO A 92 1.42 18.73 -6.35
N ILE A 93 1.92 18.21 -5.23
CA ILE A 93 1.13 17.43 -4.27
C ILE A 93 0.31 18.41 -3.42
N THR A 94 -0.61 19.15 -4.02
CA THR A 94 -1.67 19.81 -3.28
C THR A 94 -2.66 18.73 -2.88
N ASN A 95 -2.59 18.31 -1.62
CA ASN A 95 -3.63 17.51 -0.97
C ASN A 95 -4.98 18.25 -1.09
N THR A 96 -5.74 17.92 -2.12
CA THR A 96 -7.20 18.04 -2.11
C THR A 96 -7.75 16.82 -2.81
N ASP A 97 -8.08 15.82 -2.01
CA ASP A 97 -9.12 14.87 -2.32
C ASP A 97 -10.35 15.64 -2.81
N ARG A 98 -10.66 15.58 -4.12
CA ARG A 98 -12.03 15.46 -4.67
C ARG A 98 -12.10 15.66 -6.19
N HIS A 99 -12.64 14.61 -6.81
CA HIS A 99 -13.46 14.57 -8.02
C HIS A 99 -12.81 14.76 -9.40
N ASN A 100 -12.84 13.65 -10.14
CA ASN A 100 -13.16 13.54 -11.56
C ASN A 100 -13.73 14.83 -12.16
N THR A 101 -12.92 15.55 -12.92
CA THR A 101 -13.45 16.34 -14.03
C THR A 101 -12.72 15.91 -15.29
N GLU A 102 -13.54 15.35 -16.17
CA GLU A 102 -13.28 14.90 -17.51
C GLU A 102 -12.48 15.96 -18.28
N VAL A 103 -11.17 15.73 -18.46
CA VAL A 103 -10.33 16.60 -19.29
C VAL A 103 -10.68 16.32 -20.75
N LYS A 104 -11.71 17.00 -21.27
CA LYS A 104 -11.97 17.04 -22.71
C LYS A 104 -10.74 17.64 -23.39
N LYS A 105 -10.03 16.83 -24.19
CA LYS A 105 -8.89 17.28 -24.99
C LYS A 105 -9.37 18.36 -25.95
N LEU A 106 -9.01 19.62 -25.72
CA LEU A 106 -9.12 20.65 -26.74
C LEU A 106 -8.06 20.36 -27.79
N ARG A 107 -8.52 19.83 -28.93
CA ARG A 107 -7.73 19.64 -30.13
C ARG A 107 -7.41 21.03 -30.68
N LEU A 108 -6.17 21.47 -30.50
CA LEU A 108 -5.66 22.70 -31.08
C LEU A 108 -5.09 22.33 -32.45
N ASP A 109 -5.96 22.27 -33.47
CA ASP A 109 -5.53 22.18 -34.87
C ASP A 109 -4.97 23.56 -35.27
N ILE A 110 -3.68 23.80 -34.99
CA ILE A 110 -2.93 24.90 -35.60
C ILE A 110 -2.23 24.33 -36.83
N PRO A 111 -2.60 24.75 -38.06
CA PRO A 111 -1.80 24.42 -39.23
C PRO A 111 -0.44 25.11 -39.13
N SER A 112 0.62 24.33 -39.33
CA SER A 112 2.00 24.82 -39.39
C SER A 112 2.15 25.79 -40.58
N PRO A 113 2.87 26.93 -40.44
CA PRO A 113 3.06 27.88 -41.54
C PRO A 113 3.84 27.31 -42.74
N GLU A 114 4.51 26.17 -42.56
CA GLU A 114 5.40 25.57 -43.57
C GLU A 114 4.66 24.90 -44.74
N ASP A 115 3.36 24.62 -44.60
CA ASP A 115 2.56 23.96 -45.64
C ASP A 115 1.97 24.92 -46.70
N SER A 116 2.34 26.21 -46.66
CA SER A 116 1.74 27.26 -47.51
C SER A 116 2.50 27.62 -48.80
N LYS A 117 3.52 26.84 -49.21
CA LYS A 117 4.16 26.99 -50.53
C LYS A 117 3.87 25.79 -51.43
N VAL A 118 2.62 25.71 -51.87
CA VAL A 118 2.23 24.97 -53.07
C VAL A 118 2.63 25.81 -54.29
N PHE A 119 3.46 25.19 -55.14
CA PHE A 119 3.55 25.34 -56.59
C PHE A 119 2.83 26.54 -57.24
N ALA A 120 3.62 27.42 -57.87
CA ALA A 120 3.30 27.97 -59.19
C ALA A 120 4.57 28.55 -59.85
N SER A 121 5.03 27.91 -60.91
CA SER A 121 5.88 28.53 -61.94
C SER A 121 5.41 27.96 -63.28
N PRO A 122 5.12 28.80 -64.28
CA PRO A 122 5.45 28.50 -65.66
C PRO A 122 6.91 28.86 -65.93
#